data_AF-A0A392QJD9-F1
#
_entry.id   AF-A0A392QJD9-F1
#
_cell.length_a   1.000
_cell.length_b   1.000
_cell.length_c   1.000
_cell.angle_alpha   90.00
_cell.angle_beta   90.00
_cell.angle_gamma   90.00
#
_symmetry.space_group_name_H-M   'P 1'
#
loop_
_entity.id
_entity.type
_entity.pdbx_description
1 polymer ?
#
loop_
_entity_poly.entity_id
_entity_poly.type
_entity_poly.pdbx_seq_one_letter_code
_entity_poly.pdbx_strand_id
1 'polypeptide(L)' 'MGTPDALSKLEEALVIDPTKHYTLWCLGNANTSCAFLVSDINDAKPYFDKAVEYFQKALELDPENGLYQQSLEVALK' A
#
# COMPACT_ATOMS: atom_id res chain seq x y z
N MET A 1 15.10 8.81 -9.00
CA MET A 1 15.21 8.75 -7.53
C MET A 1 13.85 9.13 -6.97
N GLY A 2 13.08 8.23 -6.36
CA GLY A 2 11.77 8.67 -5.86
C GLY A 2 10.87 7.69 -5.10
N THR A 3 11.19 6.40 -5.01
CA THR A 3 10.34 5.44 -4.29
C THR A 3 10.84 4.99 -2.90
N PRO A 4 12.15 4.87 -2.60
CA PRO A 4 12.58 4.32 -1.30
C PRO A 4 12.39 5.30 -0.12
N ASP A 5 12.41 6.61 -0.38
CA ASP A 5 12.28 7.63 0.67
C ASP A 5 10.86 7.70 1.24
N ALA A 6 9.86 7.42 0.40
CA ALA A 6 8.45 7.43 0.81
C ALA A 6 8.15 6.29 1.80
N LEU A 7 8.63 5.08 1.53
CA LEU A 7 8.46 3.93 2.43
C LEU A 7 9.11 4.21 3.80
N SER A 8 10.35 4.72 3.79
CA SER A 8 11.09 4.99 5.04
C SER A 8 10.42 6.09 5.87
N LYS A 9 9.94 7.16 5.24
CA LYS A 9 9.19 8.24 5.92
C LYS A 9 7.82 7.79 6.41
N LEU A 10 7.17 6.89 5.68
CA LEU A 10 5.90 6.29 6.10
C LEU A 10 6.07 5.43 7.36
N GLU A 11 7.13 4.63 7.44
CA GLU A 11 7.44 3.85 8.64
C GLU A 11 7.75 4.74 9.85
N GLU A 12 8.49 5.84 9.66
CA GLU A 12 8.79 6.80 10.73
C GLU A 12 7.53 7.56 11.18
N ALA A 13 6.64 7.92 10.24
CA ALA A 13 5.36 8.54 10.55
C ALA A 13 4.43 7.59 11.33
N LEU A 14 4.47 6.29 11.05
CA LEU A 14 3.71 5.27 11.78
C LEU A 14 4.08 5.22 13.28
N VAL A 15 5.31 5.60 13.62
CA VAL A 15 5.83 5.64 15.00
C VAL A 15 5.36 6.89 15.74
N ILE A 16 5.16 8.01 15.03
CA ILE A 16 4.87 9.32 15.63
C ILE A 16 3.37 9.57 15.74
N ASP A 17 2.60 9.28 14.69
CA ASP A 17 1.15 9.51 14.68
C ASP A 17 0.44 8.27 14.11
N PRO A 18 -0.22 7.45 14.95
CA PRO A 18 -0.83 6.19 14.57
C PRO A 18 -2.18 6.41 13.87
N THR A 19 -2.28 7.36 12.94
CA THR A 19 -3.27 7.35 11.84
C THR A 19 -2.94 6.19 10.89
N LYS A 20 -2.93 4.98 11.47
CA LYS A 20 -2.39 3.73 10.94
C LYS A 20 -2.95 3.38 9.57
N HIS A 21 -4.23 3.66 9.35
CA HIS A 21 -4.92 3.30 8.12
C HIS A 21 -4.42 4.08 6.91
N TYR A 22 -4.08 5.38 7.05
CA TYR A 22 -3.57 6.18 5.93
C TYR A 22 -2.14 5.76 5.53
N THR A 23 -1.28 5.50 6.51
CA THR A 23 0.08 5.01 6.26
C THR A 23 0.08 3.62 5.64
N LEU A 24 -0.76 2.71 6.14
CA LEU A 24 -0.97 1.39 5.54
C LEU A 24 -1.44 1.50 4.08
N TRP A 25 -2.38 2.40 3.80
CA TRP A 25 -2.82 2.67 2.44
C TRP A 25 -1.69 3.20 1.55
N CYS A 26 -0.89 4.17 2.02
CA CYS A 26 0.26 4.66 1.26
C CYS A 26 1.31 3.57 0.98
N LEU A 27 1.57 2.68 1.94
CA LEU A 27 2.45 1.52 1.77
C LEU A 27 1.92 0.59 0.68
N GLY A 28 0.62 0.29 0.69
CA GLY A 28 -0.01 -0.50 -0.36
C GLY A 28 0.13 0.15 -1.72
N ASN A 29 -0.12 1.45 -1.81
CA ASN A 29 -0.08 2.19 -3.08
C ASN A 29 1.33 2.28 -3.67
N ALA A 30 2.35 2.39 -2.81
CA ALA A 30 3.75 2.33 -3.20
C ALA A 30 4.13 0.96 -3.76
N ASN A 31 3.67 -0.13 -3.13
CA ASN A 31 3.89 -1.50 -3.61
C ASN A 31 3.18 -1.74 -4.95
N THR A 32 1.91 -1.35 -5.09
CA THR A 32 1.17 -1.42 -6.37
C THR A 32 1.90 -0.66 -7.47
N SER A 33 2.37 0.57 -7.18
CA SER A 33 3.15 1.35 -8.15
C SER A 33 4.45 0.66 -8.55
N CYS A 34 5.14 0.02 -7.61
CA CYS A 34 6.32 -0.80 -7.90
C CYS A 34 5.94 -1.99 -8.79
N ALA A 35 4.84 -2.68 -8.51
CA ALA A 35 4.36 -3.79 -9.31
C ALA A 35 4.07 -3.38 -10.76
N PHE A 36 3.48 -2.20 -10.98
CA PHE A 36 3.26 -1.62 -12.32
C PHE A 36 4.55 -1.22 -13.05
N LEU A 37 5.61 -0.87 -12.29
CA LEU A 37 6.92 -0.55 -12.85
C LEU A 37 7.72 -1.81 -13.21
N VAL A 38 7.40 -2.95 -12.61
CA VAL A 38 8.03 -4.24 -12.90
C VAL A 38 7.43 -4.79 -14.21
N SER A 39 8.29 -5.04 -15.20
CA SER A 39 7.86 -5.55 -16.51
C SER A 39 7.45 -7.03 -16.49
N ASP A 40 7.90 -7.80 -15.49
CA ASP A 40 7.57 -9.21 -15.34
C ASP A 40 6.48 -9.42 -14.30
N ILE A 41 5.38 -10.07 -14.72
CA ILE A 41 4.23 -10.32 -13.84
C ILE A 41 4.61 -11.23 -12.66
N ASN A 42 5.60 -12.13 -12.82
CA ASN A 42 6.01 -13.02 -11.73
C ASN A 42 6.71 -12.24 -10.61
N ASP A 43 7.52 -11.25 -10.97
CA ASP A 43 8.16 -10.35 -10.01
C ASP A 43 7.16 -9.31 -9.46
N ALA A 44 6.14 -8.91 -10.25
CA ALA A 44 5.11 -7.97 -9.81
C ALA A 44 4.12 -8.58 -8.80
N LYS A 45 3.78 -9.87 -8.95
CA LYS A 45 2.86 -10.60 -8.06
C LYS A 45 3.11 -10.39 -6.56
N PRO A 46 4.33 -10.61 -6.03
CA PRO A 46 4.58 -10.43 -4.59
C PRO A 46 4.40 -8.98 -4.11
N TYR A 47 4.56 -7.98 -5.00
CA TYR A 47 4.27 -6.59 -4.64
C TYR A 47 2.76 -6.33 -4.56
N PHE A 48 1.98 -6.87 -5.49
CA PHE A 48 0.52 -6.82 -5.42
C PHE A 48 -0.01 -7.52 -4.16
N ASP A 49 0.51 -8.70 -3.85
CA ASP A 49 0.11 -9.48 -2.67
C ASP A 49 0.34 -8.69 -1.37
N LYS A 50 1.53 -8.08 -1.22
CA LYS A 50 1.82 -7.18 -0.10
C LYS A 50 0.92 -5.94 -0.09
N ALA A 51 0.64 -5.36 -1.25
CA ALA A 51 -0.22 -4.18 -1.34
C ALA A 51 -1.63 -4.49 -0.82
N VAL A 52 -2.17 -5.64 -1.23
CA VAL A 52 -3.46 -6.16 -0.79
C VAL A 52 -3.49 -6.34 0.73
N GLU A 53 -2.47 -6.96 1.32
CA GLU A 53 -2.40 -7.12 2.79
C GLU A 53 -2.44 -5.76 3.53
N TYR A 54 -1.73 -4.75 3.02
CA TYR A 54 -1.74 -3.42 3.64
C TYR A 54 -3.09 -2.71 3.49
N PHE A 55 -3.73 -2.82 2.33
CA PHE A 55 -5.06 -2.24 2.10
C PHE A 55 -6.13 -2.93 2.94
N GLN A 56 -6.05 -4.25 3.13
CA GLN A 56 -6.95 -4.97 4.02
C GLN A 56 -6.80 -4.50 5.47
N LYS A 57 -5.57 -4.37 5.98
CA LYS A 57 -5.33 -3.83 7.32
C LYS A 57 -5.83 -2.38 7.47
N ALA A 58 -5.73 -1.57 6.41
CA ALA A 58 -6.27 -0.21 6.42
C ALA A 58 -7.81 -0.22 6.49
N LEU A 59 -8.48 -1.10 5.74
CA LEU A 59 -9.93 -1.31 5.77
C LEU A 59 -10.43 -1.88 7.10
N GLU A 60 -9.67 -2.78 7.74
CA GLU A 60 -10.02 -3.30 9.07
C GLU A 60 -10.04 -2.20 10.13
N LEU A 61 -9.21 -1.17 9.96
CA LEU A 61 -9.13 -0.02 10.85
C LEU A 61 -10.17 1.06 10.52
N ASP A 62 -10.46 1.27 9.23
CA ASP A 62 -11.45 2.25 8.78
C ASP A 62 -12.22 1.71 7.55
N PRO A 63 -13.25 0.87 7.78
CA PRO A 63 -14.01 0.22 6.72
C PRO A 63 -14.93 1.19 5.96
N GLU A 64 -15.18 2.38 6.53
CA GLU A 64 -15.99 3.43 5.92
C GLU A 64 -15.19 4.24 4.88
N ASN A 65 -13.87 4.01 4.78
CA ASN A 65 -13.03 4.66 3.77
C ASN A 65 -13.15 3.98 2.40
N GLY A 66 -13.99 4.53 1.54
CA GLY A 66 -14.13 4.08 0.16
C GLY A 66 -12.81 4.11 -0.64
N LEU A 67 -11.86 4.96 -0.26
CA LEU A 67 -10.52 5.01 -0.87
C LEU A 67 -9.76 3.68 -0.72
N TYR A 68 -9.88 3.02 0.43
CA TYR A 68 -9.12 1.80 0.69
C TYR A 68 -9.69 0.62 -0.08
N GLN A 69 -11.01 0.58 -0.19
CA GLN A 69 -11.72 -0.41 -1.00
C GLN A 69 -11.36 -0.26 -2.49
N GLN A 70 -11.36 0.98 -3.01
CA GLN A 70 -10.94 1.24 -4.38
C GLN A 70 -9.48 0.80 -4.63
N SER A 71 -8.57 1.10 -3.71
CA SER A 71 -7.17 0.71 -3.88
C SER A 71 -6.93 -0.79 -3.76
N LEU A 72 -7.70 -1.48 -2.91
CA LEU A 72 -7.70 -2.94 -2.81
C LEU A 72 -8.16 -3.58 -4.13
N GLU A 73 -9.25 -3.07 -4.72
CA GLU A 73 -9.76 -3.55 -6.01
C GLU A 73 -8.74 -3.37 -7.15
N VAL A 74 -7.97 -2.28 -7.12
CA VAL A 74 -6.90 -2.03 -8.08
C VAL A 74 -5.71 -2.98 -7.88
N ALA A 75 -5.38 -3.30 -6.62
CA ALA A 75 -4.27 -4.21 -6.30
C ALA A 75 -4.60 -5.69 -6.55
N LEU A 76 -5.88 -6.06 -6.54
CA LEU A 76 -6.35 -7.41 -6.85
C LEU A 76 -6.59 -7.66 -8.34
N LYS A 77 -6.36 -6.65 -9.19
CA LYS A 77 -6.76 -6.66 -10.60
C LYS A 77 -5.70 -7.18 -11.57
#